data_AF-A0A7L9BSN9-F1
#
_entry.id   AF-A0A7L9BSN9-F1
#
_cell.length_a   1.000
_cell.length_b   1.000
_cell.length_c   1.000
_cell.angle_alpha   90.00
_cell.angle_beta   90.00
_cell.angle_gamma   90.00
#
_symmetry.space_group_name_H-M   'P 1'
#
loop_
_entity.id
_entity.type
_entity.pdbx_description
1 polymer ?
#
loop_
_entity_poly.entity_id
_entity_poly.type
_entity_poly.pdbx_seq_one_letter_code
_entity_poly.pdbx_strand_id
1 'polypeptide(L)'
;MNARKHNPKPAPPQPTAAEMYASRRNDIARLLDVLQMELDKHADRAKADARNWGLTGDLGQVREDLINLVGFMSGMDPEQVVEFLNDAE
;
A
#
# COMPACT_ATOMS: atom_id res chain seq x y z
N MET A 1 -8.49 -13.11 59.98
CA MET A 1 -9.04 -12.92 58.61
C MET A 1 -7.89 -12.48 57.72
N ASN A 2 -7.34 -13.37 56.88
CA ASN A 2 -6.22 -13.03 55.99
C ASN A 2 -6.77 -12.56 54.64
N ALA A 3 -6.64 -11.27 54.36
CA ALA A 3 -6.92 -10.71 53.05
C ALA A 3 -5.88 -11.20 52.04
N ARG A 4 -6.30 -12.04 51.08
CA ARG A 4 -5.49 -12.39 49.90
C ARG A 4 -5.25 -11.12 49.10
N LYS A 5 -4.00 -10.62 49.12
CA LYS A 5 -3.57 -9.55 48.21
C LYS A 5 -3.63 -10.08 46.78
N HIS A 6 -4.56 -9.54 46.00
CA HIS A 6 -4.65 -9.84 44.57
C HIS A 6 -3.59 -9.00 43.85
N ASN A 7 -2.46 -9.61 43.47
CA ASN A 7 -1.50 -8.97 42.57
C ASN A 7 -2.05 -9.09 41.14
N PRO A 8 -2.37 -7.99 40.43
CA PRO A 8 -2.75 -8.06 39.03
C PRO A 8 -1.52 -8.45 38.20
N LYS A 9 -1.71 -9.33 37.21
CA LYS A 9 -0.68 -9.64 36.21
C LYS A 9 -0.40 -8.38 35.37
N PRO A 10 0.85 -8.02 35.08
CA PRO A 10 1.14 -6.89 34.21
C PRO A 10 0.58 -7.12 32.80
N ALA A 11 0.05 -6.05 32.21
CA ALA A 11 -0.41 -6.06 30.82
C ALA A 11 0.76 -6.40 29.89
N PRO A 12 0.50 -7.05 28.73
CA PRO A 12 1.54 -7.28 27.74
C PRO A 12 2.15 -5.93 27.31
N PRO A 13 3.47 -5.88 27.07
CA PRO A 13 4.12 -4.66 26.63
C PRO A 13 3.54 -4.20 25.29
N GLN A 14 3.25 -2.91 25.19
CA GLN A 14 2.86 -2.32 23.91
C GLN A 14 4.06 -2.30 22.97
N PRO A 15 3.86 -2.56 21.66
CA PRO A 15 4.94 -2.51 20.69
C PRO A 15 5.54 -1.10 20.63
N THR A 16 6.85 -1.06 20.48
CA THR A 16 7.62 0.16 20.27
C THR A 16 7.32 0.76 18.90
N ALA A 17 7.66 2.05 18.71
CA ALA A 17 7.55 2.71 17.42
C ALA A 17 8.36 1.97 16.32
N ALA A 18 9.52 1.41 16.66
CA ALA A 18 10.36 0.68 15.72
C ALA A 18 9.71 -0.64 15.26
N GLU A 19 9.11 -1.39 16.19
CA GLU A 19 8.37 -2.62 15.87
C GLU A 19 7.13 -2.31 15.01
N MET A 20 6.39 -1.25 15.34
CA MET A 20 5.25 -0.80 14.55
C MET A 20 5.67 -0.36 13.14
N TYR A 21 6.78 0.36 13.01
CA TYR A 21 7.31 0.75 11.71
C TYR A 21 7.71 -0.47 10.88
N ALA A 22 8.45 -1.42 11.46
CA ALA A 22 8.85 -2.64 10.77
C ALA A 22 7.64 -3.48 10.32
N SER A 23 6.62 -3.62 11.18
CA SER A 23 5.38 -4.31 10.83
C SER A 23 4.69 -3.64 9.65
N ARG A 24 4.49 -2.32 9.70
CA ARG A 24 3.84 -1.57 8.62
C ARG A 24 4.62 -1.65 7.31
N ARG A 25 5.96 -1.57 7.37
CA ARG A 25 6.81 -1.75 6.20
C ARG A 25 6.62 -3.13 5.57
N ASN A 26 6.52 -4.18 6.39
CA ASN A 26 6.28 -5.55 5.90
C ASN A 26 4.88 -5.69 5.28
N ASP A 27 3.86 -5.05 5.86
CA ASP A 27 2.51 -5.07 5.31
C ASP A 27 2.44 -4.35 3.96
N ILE A 28 3.10 -3.19 3.85
CA ILE A 28 3.22 -2.46 2.57
C ILE A 28 3.92 -3.32 1.51
N ALA A 29 5.02 -4.00 1.86
CA ALA A 29 5.70 -4.90 0.92
C ALA A 29 4.76 -5.99 0.37
N ARG A 30 3.97 -6.62 1.26
CA ARG A 30 2.96 -7.62 0.84
C ARG A 30 1.85 -7.02 -0.03
N LEU A 31 1.41 -5.80 0.26
CA LEU A 31 0.41 -5.12 -0.56
C LEU A 31 0.94 -4.83 -1.97
N LEU A 32 2.22 -4.47 -2.10
CA LEU A 32 2.86 -4.28 -3.41
C LEU A 32 2.96 -5.60 -4.18
N ASP A 33 3.31 -6.71 -3.51
CA ASP A 33 3.31 -8.04 -4.14
C ASP A 33 1.92 -8.42 -4.65
N VAL A 34 0.87 -8.21 -3.84
CA VAL A 34 -0.51 -8.46 -4.24
C VAL A 34 -0.95 -7.54 -5.38
N LEU A 35 -0.59 -6.26 -5.35
CA LEU A 35 -0.89 -5.32 -6.42
C LEU A 35 -0.31 -5.81 -7.76
N GLN A 36 0.93 -6.31 -7.77
CA GLN A 36 1.53 -6.88 -8.98
C GLN A 36 0.73 -8.10 -9.48
N MET A 37 0.33 -9.01 -8.59
CA MET A 37 -0.50 -10.17 -8.96
C MET A 37 -1.85 -9.75 -9.57
N GLU A 38 -2.48 -8.70 -9.05
CA GLU A 38 -3.74 -8.20 -9.59
C GLU A 38 -3.56 -7.50 -10.94
N LEU A 39 -2.46 -6.78 -11.14
CA LEU A 39 -2.11 -6.19 -12.44
C LEU A 39 -1.87 -7.28 -13.51
N ASP A 40 -1.25 -8.39 -13.14
CA ASP A 40 -1.05 -9.52 -14.07
C ASP A 40 -2.39 -10.15 -14.49
N LYS A 41 -3.30 -10.39 -13.53
CA LYS A 41 -4.66 -10.87 -13.83
C LYS A 41 -5.44 -9.87 -14.68
N HIS A 42 -5.28 -8.59 -14.41
CA HIS A 42 -5.90 -7.52 -15.18
C HIS A 42 -5.39 -7.53 -16.63
N ALA A 43 -4.09 -7.73 -16.85
CA ALA A 43 -3.51 -7.87 -18.18
C ALA A 43 -4.10 -9.09 -18.93
N ASP A 44 -4.31 -10.21 -18.25
CA ASP A 44 -4.94 -11.39 -18.87
C ASP A 44 -6.41 -11.13 -19.25
N ARG A 45 -7.16 -10.37 -18.44
CA ARG A 45 -8.51 -9.91 -18.80
C ARG A 45 -8.50 -8.99 -20.03
N ALA A 46 -7.54 -8.07 -20.11
CA ALA A 46 -7.41 -7.16 -21.24
C ALA A 46 -7.06 -7.89 -22.55
N LYS A 47 -6.23 -8.94 -22.47
CA LYS A 47 -5.96 -9.82 -23.63
C LYS A 47 -7.22 -10.56 -24.09
N ALA A 48 -8.04 -11.02 -23.14
CA ALA A 48 -9.27 -11.76 -23.44
C ALA A 48 -10.37 -10.88 -24.06
N ASP A 49 -10.39 -9.58 -23.75
CA ASP A 49 -11.34 -8.61 -24.29
C ASP A 49 -10.66 -7.28 -24.66
N ALA A 50 -9.91 -7.31 -25.76
CA ALA A 50 -9.10 -6.18 -26.22
C ALA A 50 -9.88 -4.91 -26.61
N ARG A 51 -11.22 -4.97 -26.69
CA ARG A 51 -12.07 -3.80 -27.00
C ARG A 51 -12.67 -3.17 -25.75
N ASN A 52 -12.42 -3.73 -24.58
CA ASN A 52 -12.93 -3.22 -23.32
C ASN A 52 -12.09 -2.04 -22.82
N TRP A 53 -12.51 -0.84 -23.21
CA TRP A 53 -11.92 0.42 -22.74
C TRP A 53 -12.04 0.66 -21.23
N GLY A 54 -12.96 -0.05 -20.55
CA GLY A 54 -13.09 0.02 -19.09
C GLY A 54 -11.80 -0.43 -18.39
N LEU A 55 -11.12 -1.45 -18.91
CA LEU A 55 -9.85 -1.94 -18.36
C LEU A 55 -8.72 -0.90 -18.51
N THR A 56 -8.70 -0.14 -19.60
CA THR A 56 -7.77 0.99 -19.74
C THR A 56 -8.07 2.09 -18.72
N GLY A 57 -9.36 2.38 -18.49
CA GLY A 57 -9.80 3.33 -17.45
C GLY A 57 -9.41 2.90 -16.05
N ASP A 58 -9.57 1.61 -15.71
CA ASP A 58 -9.16 1.03 -14.43
C ASP A 58 -7.65 1.26 -14.18
N LEU A 59 -6.80 1.04 -15.19
CA LEU A 59 -5.36 1.34 -15.09
C LEU A 59 -5.05 2.84 -14.97
N GLY A 60 -5.86 3.70 -15.58
CA GLY A 60 -5.77 5.15 -15.39
C GLY A 60 -5.95 5.55 -13.93
N GLN A 61 -7.00 5.03 -13.27
CA GLN A 61 -7.25 5.26 -11.85
C GLN A 61 -6.10 4.74 -10.98
N VAL A 62 -5.64 3.51 -11.23
CA VAL A 62 -4.52 2.91 -10.47
C VAL A 62 -3.25 3.77 -10.61
N ARG A 63 -2.98 4.31 -11.80
CA ARG A 63 -1.84 5.22 -12.03
C ARG A 63 -1.97 6.49 -11.19
N GLU A 64 -3.14 7.14 -11.19
CA GLU A 64 -3.38 8.35 -10.41
C GLU A 64 -3.21 8.11 -8.90
N ASP A 65 -3.73 7.00 -8.38
CA ASP A 65 -3.60 6.64 -6.97
C ASP A 65 -2.13 6.40 -6.57
N LEU A 66 -1.35 5.75 -7.43
CA LEU A 66 0.09 5.54 -7.21
C LEU A 66 0.88 6.86 -7.27
N ILE A 67 0.53 7.76 -8.17
CA ILE A 67 1.14 9.11 -8.24
C ILE A 67 0.89 9.87 -6.94
N ASN A 68 -0.35 9.87 -6.45
CA ASN A 68 -0.70 10.54 -5.20
C ASN A 68 0.04 9.92 -4.00
N LEU A 69 0.16 8.58 -3.95
CA LEU A 69 0.91 7.88 -2.93
C LEU A 69 2.40 8.25 -2.96
N VAL A 70 3.00 8.29 -4.15
CA VAL A 70 4.41 8.68 -4.32
C VAL A 70 4.62 10.14 -3.92
N GLY A 71 3.76 11.06 -4.35
CA GLY A 71 3.82 12.47 -3.98
C GLY A 71 3.78 12.66 -2.46
N PHE A 72 2.87 11.95 -1.77
CA PHE A 72 2.83 11.93 -0.30
C PHE A 72 4.16 11.46 0.32
N MET A 73 4.75 10.38 -0.21
CA MET A 73 5.98 9.79 0.34
C MET A 73 7.23 10.63 0.05
N SER A 74 7.29 11.31 -1.10
CA SER A 74 8.44 12.11 -1.53
C SER A 74 8.34 13.58 -1.12
N GLY A 75 7.15 14.04 -0.70
CA GLY A 75 6.87 15.45 -0.46
C GLY A 75 6.78 16.29 -1.73
N MET A 76 6.57 15.65 -2.88
CA MET A 76 6.40 16.30 -4.18
C MET A 76 4.90 16.47 -4.48
N ASP A 77 4.58 17.52 -5.23
CA ASP A 77 3.23 17.66 -5.78
C ASP A 77 2.99 16.56 -6.84
N PRO A 78 1.75 16.01 -6.95
CA PRO A 78 1.42 14.98 -7.94
C PRO A 78 1.83 15.33 -9.37
N GLU A 79 1.74 16.61 -9.75
CA GLU A 79 2.16 17.12 -11.06
C GLU A 79 3.65 16.91 -11.30
N GLN A 80 4.49 17.11 -10.28
CA GLN A 80 5.94 16.90 -10.39
C GLN A 80 6.28 15.41 -10.54
N VAL A 81 5.48 14.53 -9.93
CA VAL A 81 5.60 13.07 -10.12
C VAL A 81 5.19 12.68 -11.55
N VAL A 82 4.15 13.30 -12.10
CA VAL A 82 3.75 13.11 -13.51
C VAL A 82 4.85 13.57 -14.47
N GLU A 83 5.43 14.76 -14.25
CA GLU A 83 6.56 15.28 -15.03
C GLU A 83 7.73 14.30 -15.03
N PHE A 84 8.11 13.80 -13.85
CA PHE A 84 9.17 12.79 -13.73
C PHE A 84 8.88 11.50 -14.54
N LEU A 85 7.64 11.03 -14.56
CA LEU A 85 7.26 9.84 -15.34
C LEU A 85 7.30 10.09 -16.85
N ASN A 86 6.92 11.28 -17.30
CA ASN A 86 6.89 11.62 -18.72
C ASN A 86 8.30 11.88 -19.28
N ASP A 87 9.23 12.36 -18.46
CA ASP A 87 10.65 12.55 -18.84
C ASP A 87 11.43 11.22 -18.94
N ALA A 88 10.86 10.13 -18.42
CA ALA A 88 11.45 8.79 -18.44
C ALA A 88 11.07 7.95 -19.67
N GLU A 89 10.24 8.48 -20.58
CA GLU A 89 9.91 7.90 -21.91
C GLU A 89 10.86 8.37 -23.02
#